data_AF-A0A259D8R9-F1
#
_entry.id   AF-A0A259D8R9-F1
#
_cell.length_a   1.000
_cell.length_b   1.000
_cell.length_c   1.000
_cell.angle_alpha   90.00
_cell.angle_beta   90.00
_cell.angle_gamma   90.00
#
_symmetry.space_group_name_H-M   'P 1'
#
loop_
_entity.id
_entity.type
_entity.pdbx_description
1 polymer ?
#
loop_
_entity_poly.entity_id
_entity_poly.type
_entity_poly.pdbx_seq_one_letter_code
_entity_poly.pdbx_strand_id
1 'polypeptide(L)'
;FVLLPAVGWLFWSGDTGWGIFLLVWTLVVGTLDNILRPYLIKKGADLPMLLMFVGVIGGMVSFGLVGIFVGPVVLAVTYTLLNAWIQGDDKQQA
;
A
#
# COMPACT_ATOMS: atom_id res chain seq x y z
N PHE A 1 -7.96 -7.99 9.24
CA PHE A 1 -8.85 -9.15 8.95
C PHE A 1 -8.12 -10.47 8.72
N VAL A 2 -6.81 -10.47 8.44
CA VAL A 2 -5.99 -11.68 8.25
C VAL A 2 -6.07 -12.68 9.42
N LEU A 3 -6.35 -12.20 10.65
CA LEU A 3 -6.41 -13.02 11.85
C LEU A 3 -7.77 -13.65 12.15
N LEU A 4 -8.84 -13.33 11.40
CA LEU A 4 -10.18 -13.89 11.61
C LEU A 4 -10.22 -15.44 11.62
N PRO A 5 -9.49 -16.16 10.74
CA PRO A 5 -9.44 -17.62 10.79
C PRO A 5 -8.83 -18.15 12.09
N ALA A 6 -7.82 -17.46 12.64
CA ALA A 6 -7.20 -17.82 13.91
C ALA A 6 -8.14 -17.61 15.09
N VAL A 7 -8.96 -16.54 15.06
CA VAL A 7 -10.03 -16.32 16.05
C VAL A 7 -11.03 -17.48 16.04
N GLY A 8 -11.51 -17.88 14.86
CA GLY A 8 -12.44 -19.00 14.71
C GLY A 8 -11.87 -20.34 15.20
N TRP A 9 -10.58 -20.57 14.95
CA TRP A 9 -9.88 -21.75 15.46
C TRP A 9 -9.81 -21.79 16.98
N LEU A 10 -9.59 -20.65 17.63
CA LEU A 10 -9.47 -20.56 19.08
C LEU A 10 -10.80 -20.84 19.79
N PHE A 11 -11.90 -20.32 19.23
CA PHE A 11 -13.24 -20.65 19.70
C PHE A 11 -13.56 -22.14 19.51
N TRP A 12 -13.11 -22.76 18.42
CA TRP A 12 -13.24 -24.21 18.23
C TRP A 12 -12.43 -25.01 19.26
N SER A 13 -11.22 -24.53 19.58
CA SER A 13 -10.31 -25.20 20.53
C SER A 13 -10.78 -25.10 21.99
N GLY A 14 -11.92 -24.46 22.26
CA GLY A 14 -12.53 -24.33 23.59
C GLY A 14 -11.93 -23.21 24.45
N ASP A 15 -10.97 -22.45 23.91
CA ASP A 15 -10.27 -21.40 24.64
C ASP A 15 -10.95 -20.03 24.44
N THR A 16 -12.14 -19.91 25.01
CA THR A 16 -13.05 -18.77 24.81
C THR A 16 -12.46 -17.45 25.30
N GLY A 17 -11.66 -17.46 26.38
CA GLY A 17 -11.05 -16.25 26.93
C GLY A 17 -10.04 -15.63 25.98
N TRP A 18 -9.10 -16.44 25.48
CA TRP A 18 -8.15 -16.00 24.47
C TRP A 18 -8.82 -15.69 23.13
N GLY A 19 -9.93 -16.37 22.81
CA GLY A 19 -10.71 -16.14 21.58
C GLY A 19 -11.34 -14.75 21.56
N ILE A 20 -11.95 -14.32 22.67
CA ILE A 20 -12.50 -12.96 22.82
C ILE A 20 -11.40 -11.91 22.76
N PHE A 21 -10.28 -12.15 23.45
CA PHE A 21 -9.13 -11.24 23.41
C PHE A 21 -8.62 -11.03 21.98
N LEU A 22 -8.38 -12.13 21.24
CA LEU A 22 -7.92 -12.07 19.86
C LEU A 22 -8.94 -11.46 18.91
N LEU A 23 -10.25 -11.64 19.16
CA LEU A 23 -11.31 -11.01 18.38
C LEU A 23 -11.24 -9.48 18.50
N VAL A 24 -11.22 -8.96 19.73
CA VAL A 24 -11.10 -7.53 20.00
C VAL A 24 -9.81 -6.97 19.40
N TRP A 25 -8.68 -7.67 19.59
CA TRP A 25 -7.39 -7.28 19.03
C TRP A 25 -7.42 -7.21 17.49
N THR A 26 -8.02 -8.21 16.85
CA THR A 26 -8.14 -8.29 15.38
C THR A 26 -9.00 -7.17 14.81
N LEU A 27 -10.03 -6.72 15.54
CA LEU A 27 -10.85 -5.56 15.13
C LEU A 27 -10.04 -4.26 15.21
N VAL A 28 -9.30 -4.04 16.30
CA VAL A 28 -8.48 -2.83 16.48
C VAL A 28 -7.34 -2.77 15.45
N VAL A 29 -6.53 -3.83 15.37
CA VAL A 29 -5.41 -3.88 14.42
C VAL A 29 -5.92 -3.93 12.98
N GLY A 30 -6.98 -4.69 12.72
CA GLY A 30 -7.57 -4.80 11.39
C GLY A 30 -8.14 -3.47 10.88
N THR A 31 -8.73 -2.65 11.74
CA THR A 31 -9.19 -1.31 11.34
C THR A 31 -8.03 -0.35 11.14
N LEU A 32 -7.03 -0.37 12.02
CA LEU A 32 -5.79 0.40 11.85
C LEU A 32 -5.09 0.08 10.53
N ASP A 33 -4.87 -1.19 10.22
CA ASP A 33 -4.17 -1.58 8.99
C ASP A 33 -4.96 -1.21 7.72
N ASN A 34 -6.29 -1.27 7.77
CA ASN A 34 -7.16 -0.89 6.65
C ASN A 34 -7.32 0.63 6.49
N ILE A 35 -6.98 1.44 7.49
CA ILE A 35 -7.09 2.91 7.43
C ILE A 35 -5.72 3.56 7.24
N LEU A 36 -4.72 3.16 8.02
CA LEU A 36 -3.36 3.70 7.92
C LEU A 36 -2.75 3.42 6.55
N ARG A 37 -2.95 2.21 6.01
CA ARG A 37 -2.37 1.85 4.71
C ARG A 37 -2.88 2.75 3.57
N PRO A 38 -4.20 2.93 3.33
CA PRO A 38 -4.66 3.86 2.32
C PRO A 38 -4.36 5.32 2.70
N TYR A 39 -4.39 5.71 3.97
CA TYR A 39 -4.04 7.07 4.37
C TYR A 39 -2.59 7.45 4.02
N LEU A 40 -1.65 6.53 4.27
CA LEU A 40 -0.24 6.70 3.93
C LEU A 40 0.00 6.62 2.42
N ILE A 41 -0.69 5.71 1.71
CA ILE A 41 -0.58 5.55 0.26
C ILE A 41 -1.22 6.73 -0.50
N LYS A 42 -2.34 7.29 0.00
CA LYS A 42 -3.05 8.40 -0.65
C LYS A 42 -2.25 9.70 -0.66
N LYS A 43 -1.23 9.85 0.20
CA LYS A 43 -0.26 10.95 0.13
C LYS A 43 0.82 10.73 -0.95
N GLY A 44 0.97 9.50 -1.45
CA GLY A 44 1.99 9.12 -2.41
C GLY A 44 1.49 9.26 -3.84
N ALA A 45 1.42 10.51 -4.31
CA ALA A 45 1.31 10.91 -5.73
C ALA A 45 0.08 10.41 -6.51
N ASP A 46 -0.72 11.36 -6.99
CA ASP A 46 -1.67 11.17 -8.09
C ASP A 46 -0.90 10.89 -9.39
N LEU A 47 -0.29 9.70 -9.48
CA LEU A 47 0.37 9.23 -10.67
C LEU A 47 -0.70 8.87 -11.69
N PRO A 48 -0.70 9.52 -12.87
CA PRO A 48 -1.64 9.19 -13.92
C PRO A 48 -1.54 7.69 -14.24
N MET A 49 -2.69 7.01 -14.30
CA MET A 49 -2.75 5.57 -14.61
C MET A 49 -1.97 5.20 -15.88
N LEU A 50 -1.90 6.14 -16.84
CA LEU A 50 -1.10 5.99 -18.06
C LEU A 50 0.41 5.82 -17.77
N LEU A 51 0.97 6.57 -16.82
CA LEU A 51 2.39 6.48 -16.46
C LEU A 51 2.71 5.11 -15.83
N MET A 52 1.79 4.59 -15.02
CA MET A 52 1.86 3.23 -14.47
C MET A 52 1.87 2.17 -15.59
N PHE A 53 0.96 2.27 -16.56
CA PHE A 53 0.93 1.35 -17.70
C PHE A 53 2.21 1.39 -18.53
N VAL A 54 2.72 2.59 -18.83
CA VAL A 54 4.00 2.77 -19.52
C VAL A 54 5.14 2.17 -18.72
N GLY A 55 5.13 2.32 -17.39
CA GLY A 55 6.11 1.71 -16.49
C GLY A 55 6.07 0.19 -16.49
N VAL A 56 4.88 -0.42 -16.45
CA VAL A 56 4.72 -1.88 -16.50
C VAL A 56 5.22 -2.42 -17.83
N ILE A 57 4.78 -1.85 -18.95
CA ILE A 57 5.12 -2.33 -20.30
C ILE A 57 6.62 -2.10 -20.56
N GLY A 58 7.12 -0.89 -20.32
CA GLY A 58 8.53 -0.55 -20.52
C GLY A 58 9.47 -1.33 -19.58
N GLY A 59 9.05 -1.53 -18.33
CA GLY A 59 9.77 -2.38 -17.37
C GLY A 59 9.80 -3.83 -17.82
N MET A 60 8.67 -4.38 -18.26
CA MET A 60 8.57 -5.75 -18.77
C MET A 60 9.50 -5.98 -19.97
N VAL A 61 9.56 -5.03 -20.91
CA VAL A 61 10.44 -5.12 -22.07
C VAL A 61 11.92 -5.04 -21.67
N SER A 62 12.26 -4.25 -20.65
CA SER A 62 13.66 -4.01 -20.25
C SER A 62 14.23 -5.10 -19.33
N PHE A 63 13.43 -5.59 -18.37
CA PHE A 63 13.87 -6.47 -17.28
C PHE A 63 13.03 -7.76 -17.16
N GLY A 64 12.14 -8.05 -18.12
CA GLY A 64 11.26 -9.22 -18.08
C GLY A 64 10.21 -9.14 -16.97
N LEU A 65 9.84 -10.28 -16.38
CA LEU A 65 8.81 -10.37 -15.34
C LEU A 65 9.08 -9.46 -14.12
N VAL A 66 10.34 -9.34 -13.70
CA VAL A 66 10.74 -8.46 -12.58
C VAL A 66 10.45 -6.99 -12.90
N GLY A 67 10.58 -6.62 -14.16
CA GLY A 67 10.31 -5.28 -14.67
C GLY A 67 8.88 -4.79 -14.50
N ILE A 68 7.90 -5.69 -14.36
CA ILE A 68 6.50 -5.32 -14.07
C ILE A 68 6.38 -4.61 -12.72
N PHE A 69 7.19 -4.97 -11.75
CA PHE A 69 7.23 -4.33 -10.44
C PHE A 69 8.20 -3.15 -10.41
N VAL A 70 9.39 -3.33 -11.00
CA VAL A 70 10.45 -2.31 -10.96
C VAL A 70 10.12 -1.09 -11.82
N GLY A 71 9.54 -1.30 -13.01
CA GLY A 71 9.25 -0.23 -13.97
C GLY A 71 8.34 0.87 -13.43
N PRO A 72 7.14 0.55 -12.90
CA PRO A 72 6.25 1.55 -12.32
C PRO A 72 6.87 2.29 -11.13
N VAL A 73 7.63 1.60 -10.28
CA VAL A 73 8.27 2.20 -9.10
C VAL A 73 9.32 3.23 -9.53
N VAL A 74 10.19 2.90 -10.49
CA VAL A 74 11.22 3.82 -10.99
C VAL A 74 10.60 5.03 -11.68
N LEU A 75 9.58 4.83 -12.52
CA LEU A 75 8.88 5.93 -13.17
C LEU A 75 8.15 6.82 -12.15
N ALA A 76 7.53 6.24 -11.13
CA ALA A 76 6.86 6.99 -10.08
C ALA A 76 7.81 7.92 -9.35
N VAL A 77 8.95 7.37 -8.89
CA VAL A 77 9.98 8.16 -8.19
C VAL A 77 10.54 9.24 -9.10
N THR A 78 10.86 8.91 -10.36
CA THR A 78 11.39 9.86 -11.34
C THR A 78 10.39 11.00 -11.59
N TYR A 79 9.11 10.67 -11.79
CA TYR A 79 8.05 11.66 -11.99
C TYR A 79 7.88 12.57 -10.77
N THR A 80 7.87 12.01 -9.55
CA THR A 80 7.78 12.80 -8.32
C THR A 80 8.97 13.73 -8.17
N LEU A 81 10.19 13.26 -8.42
CA LEU A 81 11.41 14.08 -8.34
C LEU A 81 11.46 15.16 -9.43
N LEU A 82 11.10 14.82 -10.67
CA LEU A 82 11.00 15.78 -11.77
C LEU A 82 9.95 16.85 -11.47
N ASN A 83 8.78 16.45 -10.97
CA ASN A 83 7.73 17.39 -10.60
C ASN A 83 8.18 18.29 -9.45
N ALA A 84 8.85 17.75 -8.42
CA ALA A 84 9.42 18.54 -7.34
C ALA A 84 10.51 19.52 -7.83
N TRP A 85 11.31 19.12 -8.83
CA TRP A 85 12.33 19.99 -9.43
C TRP A 85 11.74 21.09 -10.31
N ILE A 86 10.74 20.76 -11.14
CA ILE A 86 10.03 21.73 -12.00
C ILE A 86 9.23 22.71 -11.14
N GLN A 87 8.65 22.26 -10.02
CA GLN A 87 7.93 23.09 -9.05
C GLN A 87 8.84 23.89 -8.11
N GLY A 88 10.15 23.97 -8.40
CA GLY A 88 11.11 24.73 -7.61
C GLY A 88 10.57 26.10 -7.19
N ASP A 89 10.47 26.27 -5.86
CA ASP A 89 10.16 27.49 -5.12
C ASP A 89 8.76 28.13 -5.21
N ASP A 90 7.69 27.39 -5.57
CA ASP A 90 6.31 27.90 -5.41
C ASP A 90 5.52 27.19 -4.29
N LYS A 91 5.76 27.71 -3.08
CA LYS A 91 4.85 27.80 -1.92
C LYS A 91 4.41 26.52 -1.19
N GLN A 92 4.95 26.45 0.02
CA GLN A 92 4.17 26.41 1.26
C GLN A 92 2.88 27.27 1.17
N GLN A 93 1.73 26.66 0.87
CA GLN A 93 0.34 27.15 1.06
C GLN A 93 -0.61 26.10 0.44
N ALA A 94 -1.60 25.50 1.13
CA ALA A 94 -2.30 25.82 2.37
C ALA A 94 -2.73 24.55 3.10
#